data_AF-J2U7X1-F1
#
_entry.id   AF-J2U7X1-F1
#
_cell.length_a   1.000
_cell.length_b   1.000
_cell.length_c   1.000
_cell.angle_alpha   90.00
_cell.angle_beta   90.00
_cell.angle_gamma   90.00
#
_symmetry.space_group_name_H-M   'P 1'
#
loop_
_entity.id
_entity.type
_entity.pdbx_description
1 polymer ?
#
loop_
_entity_poly.entity_id
_entity_poly.type
_entity_poly.pdbx_seq_one_letter_code
_entity_poly.pdbx_strand_id
1 'polypeptide(L)'
;MRIERLFNRLDYYRVAPVQSLAELLTLTEYGGVPFDLVVINAALADGALDLRDFFLDHPQVHQTLIYDGPPTPACGQQKVQVSDAALPDLACIQRLMATVDPQLPFVGTVISVR
;
A
#
# COMPACT_ATOMS: atom_id res chain seq x y z
N MET A 1 10.39 11.35 -4.26
CA MET A 1 10.53 10.63 -5.54
C MET A 1 11.27 9.29 -5.46
N ARG A 2 11.19 8.51 -4.37
CA ARG A 2 11.86 7.19 -4.27
C ARG A 2 10.86 6.04 -4.34
N ILE A 3 9.73 6.18 -3.63
CA ILE A 3 8.61 5.22 -3.65
C ILE A 3 7.95 5.17 -5.04
N GLU A 4 7.64 6.31 -5.66
CA GLU A 4 7.07 6.36 -7.02
C GLU A 4 7.96 5.65 -8.05
N ARG A 5 9.29 5.75 -7.92
CA ARG A 5 10.22 5.05 -8.81
C ARG A 5 10.22 3.53 -8.60
N LEU A 6 9.98 3.06 -7.37
CA LEU A 6 9.84 1.63 -7.09
C LEU A 6 8.58 1.08 -7.75
N PHE A 7 7.46 1.79 -7.62
CA PHE A 7 6.21 1.43 -8.29
C PHE A 7 6.32 1.48 -9.82
N ASN A 8 6.95 2.50 -10.38
CA ASN A 8 7.23 2.55 -11.82
C ASN A 8 8.05 1.35 -12.32
N ARG A 9 8.99 0.84 -11.50
CA ARG A 9 9.75 -0.38 -11.86
C ARG A 9 8.91 -1.65 -11.81
N LEU A 10 7.80 -1.63 -11.08
CA LEU A 10 6.84 -2.71 -10.99
C LEU A 10 5.69 -2.53 -12.01
N ASP A 11 5.86 -1.63 -12.98
CA ASP A 11 4.87 -1.27 -14.01
C ASP A 11 3.59 -0.60 -13.45
N TYR A 12 3.65 -0.10 -12.22
CA TYR A 12 2.56 0.68 -11.61
C TYR A 12 2.79 2.18 -11.81
N TYR A 13 2.09 2.76 -12.78
CA TYR A 13 2.18 4.19 -13.13
C TYR A 13 1.14 5.08 -12.43
N ARG A 14 0.14 4.50 -11.76
CA ARG A 14 -0.90 5.22 -11.03
C ARG A 14 -0.50 5.50 -9.59
N VAL A 15 0.63 6.19 -9.40
CA VAL A 15 1.06 6.63 -8.07
C VAL A 15 0.71 8.10 -7.90
N ALA A 16 -0.21 8.39 -6.99
CA ALA A 16 -0.50 9.76 -6.57
C ALA A 16 0.44 10.13 -5.41
N PRO A 17 1.39 11.07 -5.59
CA PRO A 17 2.24 11.51 -4.48
C PRO A 17 1.41 12.36 -3.53
N VAL A 18 1.30 11.92 -2.28
CA VAL A 18 0.63 12.67 -1.21
C VAL A 18 1.68 13.10 -0.18
N GLN A 19 1.73 14.40 0.11
CA GLN A 19 2.77 14.99 0.96
C GLN A 19 2.31 15.23 2.41
N SER A 20 1.01 15.12 2.69
CA SER A 20 0.45 15.42 4.00
C SER A 20 -0.80 14.59 4.29
N LEU A 21 -1.04 14.30 5.56
CA LEU A 21 -2.23 13.57 5.99
C LEU A 21 -3.52 14.28 5.56
N ALA A 22 -3.55 15.62 5.62
CA ALA A 22 -4.69 16.43 5.19
C ALA A 22 -5.04 16.23 3.70
N GLU A 23 -4.05 16.12 2.83
CA GLU A 23 -4.26 15.84 1.41
C GLU A 23 -4.82 14.43 1.21
N LEU A 24 -4.32 13.45 1.98
CA LEU A 24 -4.85 12.09 1.96
C LEU A 24 -6.31 12.08 2.40
N LEU A 25 -6.64 12.73 3.51
CA LEU A 25 -8.00 12.85 4.01
C LEU A 25 -8.92 13.51 2.99
N THR A 26 -8.46 14.61 2.38
CA THR A 26 -9.21 15.31 1.32
C THR A 26 -9.47 14.40 0.13
N LEU A 27 -8.45 13.67 -0.34
CA LEU A 27 -8.57 12.71 -1.44
C LEU A 27 -9.47 11.52 -1.07
N THR A 28 -9.51 11.15 0.19
CA THR A 28 -10.34 10.06 0.70
C THR A 28 -11.81 10.49 0.81
N GLU A 29 -12.07 11.69 1.33
CA GLU A 29 -13.42 12.24 1.46
C GLU A 29 -14.04 12.62 0.11
N TYR A 30 -13.26 13.13 -0.84
CA TYR A 30 -13.74 13.54 -2.17
C TYR A 30 -13.53 12.49 -3.27
N GLY A 31 -12.58 11.58 -3.09
CA GLY A 31 -12.32 10.49 -4.02
C GLY A 31 -13.40 9.43 -3.87
N GLY A 32 -14.46 9.50 -4.67
CA GLY A 32 -15.48 8.45 -4.74
C GLY A 32 -14.96 7.08 -5.22
N VAL A 33 -13.64 6.90 -5.35
CA VAL A 33 -12.97 5.68 -5.81
C VAL A 33 -12.16 5.11 -4.64
N PRO A 34 -12.33 3.82 -4.30
CA PRO A 34 -11.51 3.19 -3.28
C PRO A 34 -10.03 3.17 -3.69
N PHE A 35 -9.16 3.38 -2.72
CA PHE A 35 -7.71 3.24 -2.86
C PHE A 35 -7.31 1.80 -2.62
N ASP A 36 -6.80 1.14 -3.66
CA ASP A 36 -6.29 -0.22 -3.53
C ASP A 36 -5.04 -0.29 -2.63
N LEU A 37 -4.18 0.73 -2.70
CA LEU A 37 -2.96 0.82 -1.89
C LEU A 37 -2.63 2.25 -1.48
N VAL A 38 -2.40 2.43 -0.18
CA VAL A 38 -1.84 3.66 0.42
C VAL A 38 -0.47 3.37 1.03
N VAL A 39 0.55 4.19 0.73
CA VAL A 39 1.88 4.10 1.35
C VAL A 39 2.18 5.40 2.10
N ILE A 40 2.38 5.32 3.42
CA ILE A 40 2.53 6.48 4.31
C ILE A 40 3.64 6.26 5.33
N ASN A 41 4.34 7.32 5.72
CA ASN A 41 5.33 7.26 6.80
C ASN A 41 4.61 7.34 8.16
N ALA A 42 4.99 6.50 9.13
CA ALA A 42 4.44 6.56 10.48
C ALA A 42 4.65 7.92 11.16
N ALA A 43 5.82 8.53 10.97
CA ALA A 43 6.16 9.87 11.43
C ALA A 43 5.29 10.96 10.78
N LEU A 44 4.60 10.69 9.67
CA LEU A 44 3.72 11.68 9.03
C LEU A 44 2.49 12.01 9.90
N ALA A 45 2.11 11.12 10.80
CA ALA A 45 1.06 11.39 11.77
C ALA A 45 1.57 12.02 13.06
N ASP A 46 2.86 11.92 13.38
CA ASP A 46 3.49 12.50 14.58
C ASP A 46 2.69 12.27 15.88
N GLY A 47 1.98 11.14 16.00
CA GLY A 47 1.09 10.86 17.13
C GLY A 47 -0.20 11.70 17.21
N ALA A 48 -0.46 12.56 16.24
CA ALA A 48 -1.72 13.31 16.11
C ALA A 48 -2.91 12.40 15.74
N LEU A 49 -2.65 11.27 15.07
CA LEU A 49 -3.65 10.30 14.68
C LEU A 49 -3.05 8.89 14.59
N ASP A 50 -3.76 7.90 15.12
CA ASP A 50 -3.45 6.49 14.88
C ASP A 50 -3.81 6.11 13.44
N LEU A 51 -2.87 6.31 12.51
CA LEU A 51 -3.03 5.94 11.08
C LEU A 51 -3.51 4.51 10.94
N ARG A 52 -2.98 3.59 11.76
CA ARG A 52 -3.35 2.18 11.69
C ARG A 52 -4.83 1.96 11.97
N ASP A 53 -5.37 2.62 12.99
CA ASP A 53 -6.78 2.49 13.36
C ASP A 53 -7.67 3.19 12.31
N PHE A 54 -7.27 4.39 11.89
CA PHE A 54 -7.93 5.16 10.85
C PHE A 54 -8.10 4.36 9.56
N PHE A 55 -7.02 3.83 8.99
CA PHE A 55 -7.09 3.04 7.75
C PHE A 55 -7.80 1.70 7.94
N LEU A 56 -7.78 1.13 9.14
CA LEU A 56 -8.47 -0.12 9.43
C LEU A 56 -9.99 0.07 9.43
N ASP A 57 -10.49 1.17 10.00
CA ASP A 57 -11.90 1.54 9.94
C ASP A 57 -12.33 2.04 8.54
N HIS A 58 -11.39 2.59 7.76
CA HIS A 58 -11.71 3.27 6.51
C HIS A 58 -12.06 2.36 5.31
N PRO A 59 -13.32 2.18 4.90
CA PRO A 59 -13.70 1.15 3.91
C PRO A 59 -13.19 1.43 2.50
N GLN A 60 -12.88 2.70 2.18
CA GLN A 60 -12.35 3.06 0.87
C GLN A 60 -10.88 2.65 0.70
N VAL A 61 -10.16 2.26 1.74
CA VAL A 61 -8.75 1.88 1.64
C VAL A 61 -8.62 0.36 1.75
N HIS A 62 -8.22 -0.33 0.70
CA HIS A 62 -8.12 -1.81 0.72
C HIS A 62 -6.85 -2.29 1.41
N GLN A 63 -5.70 -1.66 1.15
CA GLN A 63 -4.43 -1.98 1.78
C GLN A 63 -3.65 -0.71 2.10
N THR A 64 -2.97 -0.71 3.25
CA THR A 64 -2.10 0.38 3.68
C THR A 64 -0.74 -0.16 4.10
N LEU A 65 0.33 0.49 3.65
CA LEU A 65 1.70 0.28 4.11
C LEU A 65 2.17 1.50 4.90
N ILE A 66 2.39 1.29 6.19
CA ILE A 66 3.01 2.27 7.07
C ILE A 66 4.49 1.90 7.20
N TYR A 67 5.40 2.76 6.75
CA TYR A 67 6.85 2.53 6.91
C TYR A 67 7.42 3.46 8.00
N ASP A 68 8.60 3.14 8.53
CA ASP A 68 9.22 3.88 9.66
C ASP A 68 8.42 3.79 10.98
N GLY A 69 7.63 2.72 11.15
CA GLY A 69 6.78 2.51 12.33
C GLY A 69 7.24 1.34 13.20
N PRO A 70 6.74 1.22 14.44
CA PRO A 70 7.07 0.09 15.30
C PRO A 70 6.68 -1.22 14.62
N PRO A 71 7.57 -2.23 14.59
CA PRO A 71 7.31 -3.49 13.92
C PRO A 71 6.08 -4.15 14.54
N THR A 72 5.01 -4.27 13.76
CA THR A 72 3.89 -5.13 14.14
C THR A 72 4.13 -6.52 13.57
N PRO A 73 3.70 -7.58 14.27
CA PRO A 73 3.86 -8.93 13.76
C PRO A 73 3.11 -9.03 12.43
N ALA A 74 3.87 -9.16 11.34
CA ALA A 74 3.38 -9.35 9.98
C ALA A 74 2.79 -10.76 9.81
N CYS A 75 1.85 -11.12 10.68
CA CYS A 75 1.19 -12.41 10.70
C CYS A 75 -0.20 -12.25 10.09
N GLY A 76 -0.28 -12.43 8.77
CA GLY A 76 -1.54 -12.54 8.01
C GLY A 76 -1.85 -11.38 7.07
N GLN A 77 -2.86 -11.60 6.20
CA GLN A 77 -3.45 -10.58 5.33
C GLN A 77 -4.18 -9.53 6.19
N GLN A 78 -3.46 -8.53 6.66
CA GLN A 78 -4.04 -7.39 7.35
C GLN A 78 -4.20 -6.21 6.38
N LYS A 79 -5.32 -5.50 6.53
CA LYS A 79 -5.63 -4.25 5.82
C LYS A 79 -4.53 -3.20 5.97
N VAL A 80 -3.83 -3.21 7.11
CA VAL A 80 -2.72 -2.31 7.39
C VAL A 80 -1.47 -3.11 7.74
N GLN A 81 -0.39 -2.92 6.98
CA GLN A 81 0.93 -3.46 7.26
C GLN A 81 1.85 -2.36 7.78
N VAL A 82 2.62 -2.64 8.82
CA VAL A 82 3.66 -1.73 9.32
C VAL A 82 5.03 -2.35 9.07
N SER A 83 5.90 -1.60 8.42
CA SER A 83 7.30 -1.90 8.22
C SER A 83 8.15 -1.01 9.12
N ASP A 84 9.07 -1.64 9.84
CA ASP A 84 10.12 -0.96 10.62
C ASP A 84 11.18 -0.32 9.72
N ALA A 85 11.28 -0.75 8.46
CA ALA A 85 12.20 -0.17 7.49
C ALA A 85 11.87 1.31 7.22
N ALA A 86 12.89 2.17 7.32
CA ALA A 86 12.79 3.60 6.99
C ALA A 86 12.33 3.86 5.55
N LEU A 87 12.54 2.89 4.64
CA LEU A 87 12.03 2.91 3.27
C LEU A 87 11.58 1.50 2.89
N PRO A 88 10.41 1.34 2.26
CA PRO A 88 9.98 0.04 1.76
C PRO A 88 10.83 -0.37 0.55
N ASP A 89 11.44 -1.56 0.64
CA ASP A 89 12.19 -2.17 -0.46
C ASP A 89 11.27 -2.72 -1.57
N LEU A 90 11.83 -2.91 -2.76
CA LEU A 90 11.12 -3.50 -3.90
C LEU A 90 10.46 -4.84 -3.53
N ALA A 91 11.16 -5.71 -2.80
CA ALA A 91 10.64 -7.00 -2.37
C ALA A 91 9.46 -6.89 -1.39
N CYS A 92 9.44 -5.83 -0.56
CA CYS A 92 8.33 -5.54 0.34
C CYS A 92 7.11 -5.07 -0.45
N ILE A 93 7.31 -4.12 -1.38
CA ILE A 93 6.24 -3.66 -2.29
C ILE A 93 5.72 -4.82 -3.15
N GLN A 94 6.57 -5.69 -3.68
CA GLN A 94 6.14 -6.86 -4.46
C GLN A 94 5.25 -7.81 -3.64
N ARG A 95 5.64 -8.13 -2.40
CA ARG A 95 4.81 -8.95 -1.50
C ARG A 95 3.48 -8.29 -1.19
N LEU A 96 3.49 -6.97 -1.04
CA LEU A 96 2.29 -6.21 -0.78
C LEU A 96 1.38 -6.16 -2.01
N MET A 97 1.93 -5.90 -3.20
CA MET A 97 1.17 -5.94 -4.46
C MET A 97 0.58 -7.32 -4.71
N ALA A 98 1.27 -8.41 -4.37
CA ALA A 98 0.71 -9.76 -4.42
C ALA A 98 -0.51 -9.96 -3.49
N THR A 99 -0.70 -9.09 -2.49
CA THR A 99 -1.87 -9.08 -1.60
C THR A 99 -2.97 -8.14 -2.10
N VAL A 100 -2.60 -6.96 -2.62
CA VAL A 100 -3.52 -5.95 -3.18
C VAL A 100 -4.14 -6.44 -4.50
N ASP A 101 -3.26 -6.85 -5.39
CA ASP A 101 -3.53 -7.33 -6.73
C ASP A 101 -2.90 -8.72 -6.80
N PRO A 102 -3.57 -9.76 -6.25
CA PRO A 102 -3.19 -11.13 -6.50
C PRO A 102 -3.50 -11.36 -7.98
N GLN A 103 -2.60 -10.93 -8.88
CA GLN A 103 -2.74 -11.20 -10.30
C GLN A 103 -3.06 -12.68 -10.42
N LEU A 104 -4.24 -12.96 -10.97
CA LEU A 104 -4.74 -14.29 -11.21
C LEU A 104 -3.57 -15.16 -11.70
N PRO A 105 -3.46 -16.42 -11.22
CA PRO A 105 -2.41 -17.31 -11.68
C PRO A 105 -2.36 -17.21 -13.19
N PHE A 106 -1.17 -17.00 -13.76
CA PHE A 106 -0.90 -17.04 -15.19
C PHE A 106 -1.77 -18.17 -15.79
N VAL A 107 -2.95 -17.83 -16.35
CA VAL A 107 -3.72 -18.75 -17.19
C VAL A 107 -3.04 -18.71 -18.55
N GLY A 108 -1.75 -19.05 -18.55
CA GLY A 108 -1.10 -19.65 -19.69
C GLY A 108 -1.52 -21.11 -19.66
N THR A 109 -2.78 -21.39 -20.01
CA THR A 109 -3.19 -22.73 -20.41
C THR A 109 -2.45 -23.04 -21.70
N VAL A 110 -1.20 -23.49 -21.58
CA VAL A 110 -0.41 -23.99 -22.70
C VAL A 110 -0.86 -25.42 -22.92
N ILE A 111 -1.94 -25.58 -23.67
CA ILE A 111 -2.30 -26.88 -24.24
C ILE A 111 -1.41 -27.03 -25.48
N SER A 112 -0.29 -27.73 -25.33
CA SER A 112 0.39 -28.31 -26.50
C SER A 112 -0.22 -29.68 -26.76
N VAL A 113 -1.01 -29.78 -27.83
CA VAL A 113 -1.36 -31.05 -28.45
C VAL A 113 -0.54 -31.18 -29.72
N ARG A 114 0.45 -32.08 -29.69
CA ARG A 114 0.79 -32.94 -30.83
C ARG A 114 1.55 -34.17 -30.39
#